data_AF-F7QXJ1-F1
#
_entry.id   AF-F7QXJ1-F1
#
_cell.length_a   1.000
_cell.length_b   1.000
_cell.length_c   1.000
_cell.angle_alpha   90.00
_cell.angle_beta   90.00
_cell.angle_gamma   90.00
#
_symmetry.space_group_name_H-M   'P 1'
#
loop_
_entity.id
_entity.type
_entity.pdbx_description
1 polymer ?
#
loop_
_entity_poly.entity_id
_entity_poly.type
_entity_poly.pdbx_seq_one_letter_code
_entity_poly.pdbx_strand_id
1 'polypeptide(L)' 'MHGLKLANIEVNRKMLADLAITDAAAFTAVVEEAKKALAK' A
#
# COMPACT_ATOMS: atom_id res chain seq x y z
N MET A 1 -4.48 -1.26 -5.94
CA MET A 1 -3.29 -1.45 -6.79
C MET A 1 -2.95 -0.23 -7.65
N HIS A 2 -3.92 0.57 -8.14
CA HIS A 2 -3.61 1.76 -8.94
C HIS A 2 -2.75 2.78 -8.19
N GLY A 3 -3.14 3.17 -6.96
CA GLY A 3 -2.32 4.08 -6.14
C GLY A 3 -0.96 3.55 -5.73
N LEU A 4 -0.86 2.24 -5.45
CA LEU A 4 0.43 1.58 -5.18
C LEU A 4 1.36 1.65 -6.40
N LYS A 5 0.81 1.44 -7.60
CA LYS A 5 1.58 1.57 -8.86
C LYS A 5 2.04 3.00 -9.11
N LEU A 6 1.19 4.00 -8.83
CA LEU A 6 1.56 5.42 -8.93
C LEU A 6 2.61 5.83 -7.89
N ALA A 7 2.58 5.20 -6.72
CA ALA A 7 3.59 5.37 -5.66
C ALA A 7 4.88 4.57 -5.91
N ASN A 8 5.02 3.87 -7.05
CA ASN A 8 6.12 2.91 -7.32
C ASN A 8 6.27 1.82 -6.24
N ILE A 9 5.20 1.46 -5.54
CA ILE A 9 5.17 0.37 -4.56
C ILE A 9 4.79 -0.92 -5.29
N GLU A 10 5.80 -1.77 -5.49
CA GLU A 10 5.63 -3.09 -6.08
C GLU A 10 5.34 -4.13 -4.99
N VAL A 11 4.07 -4.24 -4.60
CA VAL A 11 3.60 -5.24 -3.63
C VAL A 11 2.51 -6.10 -4.25
N ASN A 12 2.60 -7.42 -4.06
CA ASN A 12 1.57 -8.33 -4.53
C ASN A 12 0.41 -8.43 -3.51
N ARG A 13 -0.76 -8.91 -3.95
CA ARG A 13 -1.97 -8.97 -3.09
C ARG A 13 -1.79 -9.86 -1.86
N LYS A 14 -0.98 -10.92 -1.96
CA LYS A 14 -0.74 -11.86 -0.86
C LYS A 14 0.07 -11.17 0.23
N MET A 15 1.18 -10.54 -0.13
CA MET A 15 2.00 -9.75 0.79
C MET A 15 1.24 -8.59 1.40
N LEU A 16 0.41 -7.89 0.63
CA LEU A 16 -0.40 -6.80 1.17
C LEU A 16 -1.42 -7.30 2.20
N ALA A 17 -2.05 -8.45 1.96
CA ALA A 17 -2.99 -9.06 2.89
C ALA A 17 -2.28 -9.58 4.15
N ASP A 18 -1.14 -10.24 4.00
CA ASP A 18 -0.33 -10.70 5.12
C ASP A 18 0.14 -9.50 5.96
N LEU A 19 0.61 -8.41 5.32
CA LEU A 19 1.00 -7.17 5.98
C LEU A 19 -0.17 -6.52 6.74
N ALA A 20 -1.37 -6.51 6.17
CA ALA A 20 -2.55 -5.98 6.83
C ALA A 20 -2.93 -6.74 8.11
N ILE A 21 -2.55 -8.02 8.21
CA ILE A 21 -2.86 -8.89 9.35
C ILE A 21 -1.72 -8.85 10.38
N THR A 22 -0.46 -8.85 9.93
CA THR A 22 0.72 -8.91 10.81
C THR A 22 1.17 -7.55 11.32
N ASP A 23 1.01 -6.49 10.52
CA ASP A 23 1.48 -5.15 10.84
C ASP A 23 0.54 -4.07 10.29
N ALA A 24 -0.45 -3.71 11.10
CA ALA A 24 -1.40 -2.66 10.80
C ALA A 24 -0.72 -1.29 10.59
N ALA A 25 0.38 -0.99 11.30
CA ALA A 25 1.06 0.30 11.18
C ALA A 25 1.77 0.44 9.83
N ALA A 26 2.49 -0.60 9.41
CA ALA A 26 3.11 -0.65 8.09
C ALA A 26 2.07 -0.61 6.97
N PHE A 27 0.94 -1.32 7.12
CA PHE A 27 -0.15 -1.27 6.16
C PHE A 27 -0.74 0.14 6.02
N THR A 28 -0.95 0.86 7.13
CA THR A 28 -1.43 2.25 7.10
C THR A 28 -0.45 3.16 6.35
N ALA A 29 0.86 3.02 6.57
CA ALA A 29 1.87 3.82 5.86
C ALA A 29 1.81 3.59 4.34
N VAL A 30 1.72 2.32 3.91
CA VAL A 30 1.61 1.94 2.49
C VAL A 30 0.33 2.50 1.85
N VAL A 31 -0.79 2.47 2.58
CA VAL A 31 -2.07 3.03 2.11
C VAL A 31 -2.02 4.55 1.99
N GLU A 32 -1.41 5.25 2.95
CA GLU A 32 -1.25 6.71 2.89
C GLU A 32 -0.35 7.14 1.74
N GLU A 33 0.76 6.43 1.50
CA GLU A 33 1.62 6.65 0.33
C GLU A 33 0.83 6.48 -0.98
N ALA A 34 0.04 5.40 -1.07
CA ALA A 34 -0.80 5.11 -2.22
C ALA A 34 -1.91 6.16 -2.43
N LYS A 35 -2.51 6.68 -1.36
CA LYS A 35 -3.51 7.76 -1.42
C LYS A 35 -2.89 9.07 -1.89
N LYS A 36 -1.72 9.44 -1.36
CA LYS A 36 -0.98 10.63 -1.81
C LYS A 36 -0.67 10.56 -3.31
N ALA A 37 -0.27 9.39 -3.80
CA ALA A 37 -0.01 9.19 -5.22
C ALA A 37 -1.29 9.21 -6.10
N LEU A 38 -2.46 8.90 -5.53
CA LEU A 38 -3.77 8.98 -6.21
C LEU A 38 -4.37 10.39 -6.20
N ALA A 39 -4.03 11.24 -5.23
CA ALA A 39 -4.58 12.58 -5.09
C ALA A 39 -3.96 13.60 -6.08
N LYS A 40 -3.35 13.12 -7.16
CA LYS A 40 -2.72 13.90 -8.22
C LYS A 40 -3.53 13.77 -9.51
#